data_AF-A0A4D9EG36-F1
#
_entry.id   AF-A0A4D9EG36-F1
#
_cell.length_a   1.000
_cell.length_b   1.000
_cell.length_c   1.000
_cell.angle_alpha   90.00
_cell.angle_beta   90.00
_cell.angle_gamma   90.00
#
_symmetry.space_group_name_H-M   'P 1'
#
loop_
_entity.id
_entity.type
_entity.pdbx_description
1 polymer ?
#
loop_
_entity_poly.entity_id
_entity_poly.type
_entity_poly.pdbx_seq_one_letter_code
_entity_poly.pdbx_strand_id
1 'polypeptide(L)'
;MSQAGPGAVAALESPAVATLKRAVELDSASRFQESLVCYQEGIDLLLRVLKATKDETKKAHYRQKISDYMERAEAIKKHIEKEREERRLQNGKEENLGEPGHAL
;
A
#
# COMPACT_ATOMS: atom_id res chain seq x y z
N MET A 1 6.23 -11.36 32.47
CA MET A 1 5.78 -10.76 31.20
C MET A 1 7.03 -10.25 30.48
N SER A 2 7.44 -10.91 29.40
CA SER A 2 8.76 -10.70 28.78
C SER A 2 8.81 -9.33 28.12
N GLN A 3 9.72 -8.46 28.59
CA GLN A 3 9.89 -7.12 28.05
C GLN A 3 10.70 -7.16 26.76
N ALA A 4 10.16 -6.57 25.68
CA ALA A 4 10.96 -6.19 24.53
C ALA A 4 11.85 -5.00 24.92
N GLY A 5 13.17 -5.21 24.91
CA GLY A 5 14.16 -4.17 25.18
C GLY A 5 14.32 -3.19 23.99
N PRO A 6 15.07 -2.08 24.18
CA PRO A 6 15.32 -1.07 23.13
C PRO A 6 15.85 -1.64 21.81
N GLY A 7 16.60 -2.75 21.87
CA GLY A 7 17.13 -3.43 20.68
C GLY A 7 16.06 -4.06 19.77
N ALA A 8 14.91 -4.45 20.32
CA ALA A 8 13.82 -5.04 19.53
C ALA A 8 13.08 -3.99 18.68
N VAL A 9 13.02 -2.74 19.14
CA VAL A 9 12.43 -1.62 18.39
C VAL A 9 13.31 -1.27 17.18
N ALA A 10 14.62 -1.12 17.41
CA ALA A 10 15.57 -0.78 16.36
C ALA A 10 15.65 -1.85 15.25
N ALA A 11 15.54 -3.13 15.62
CA ALA A 11 15.53 -4.23 14.66
C ALA A 11 14.34 -4.21 13.70
N LEU A 12 13.21 -3.60 14.08
CA LEU A 12 12.01 -3.48 13.27
C LEU A 12 11.89 -2.11 12.56
N GLU A 13 12.48 -1.07 13.14
CA GLU A 13 12.42 0.29 12.60
C GLU A 13 13.17 0.44 11.29
N SER A 14 14.41 -0.07 11.21
CA SER A 14 15.21 -0.02 9.98
C SER A 14 14.52 -0.70 8.79
N PRO A 15 14.01 -1.95 8.88
CA PRO A 15 13.29 -2.57 7.77
C PRO A 15 11.98 -1.85 7.47
N ALA A 16 11.22 -1.35 8.47
CA ALA A 16 10.01 -0.56 8.22
C ALA A 16 10.31 0.67 7.34
N VAL A 17 11.35 1.43 7.69
CA VAL A 17 11.77 2.62 6.95
C VAL A 17 12.24 2.27 5.54
N ALA A 18 13.03 1.19 5.38
CA ALA A 18 13.51 0.77 4.07
C ALA A 18 12.36 0.36 3.14
N THR A 19 11.41 -0.42 3.65
CA THR A 19 10.23 -0.86 2.90
C THR A 19 9.33 0.32 2.52
N LEU A 20 9.09 1.28 3.42
CA LEU A 20 8.29 2.47 3.15
C LEU A 20 8.95 3.41 2.13
N LYS A 21 10.28 3.54 2.16
CA LYS A 21 11.02 4.29 1.12
C LYS A 21 10.84 3.65 -0.25
N ARG A 22 10.98 2.32 -0.33
CA ARG A 22 10.74 1.58 -1.57
C ARG A 22 9.29 1.73 -2.07
N ALA A 23 8.32 1.74 -1.16
CA ALA A 23 6.92 1.98 -1.50
C ALA A 23 6.73 3.34 -2.21
N VAL A 24 7.35 4.40 -1.69
CA VAL A 24 7.32 5.76 -2.26
C VAL A 24 8.04 5.84 -3.62
N GLU A 25 9.17 5.14 -3.77
CA GLU A 25 9.89 5.08 -5.05
C GLU A 25 9.06 4.39 -6.14
N LEU A 26 8.44 3.25 -5.80
CA LEU A 26 7.55 2.52 -6.70
C LEU A 26 6.31 3.32 -7.05
N ASP A 27 5.73 4.03 -6.07
CA ASP A 27 4.58 4.91 -6.25
C ASP A 27 4.89 6.03 -7.26
N SER A 28 6.05 6.68 -7.06
CA SER A 28 6.54 7.74 -7.95
C SER A 28 6.82 7.24 -9.36
N ALA A 29 7.16 5.95 -9.51
CA ALA A 29 7.33 5.28 -10.79
C ALA A 29 6.02 4.69 -11.37
N SER A 30 4.86 5.00 -10.77
CA SER A 30 3.54 4.46 -11.14
C SER A 30 3.46 2.93 -11.13
N ARG A 31 4.35 2.26 -10.39
CA ARG A 31 4.32 0.81 -10.15
C ARG A 31 3.37 0.50 -9.00
N PHE A 32 2.10 0.85 -9.20
CA PHE A 32 1.09 0.93 -8.15
C PHE A 32 0.84 -0.38 -7.40
N GLN A 33 0.82 -1.52 -8.11
CA GLN A 33 0.64 -2.83 -7.47
C GLN A 33 1.78 -3.16 -6.51
N GLU A 34 3.02 -2.99 -6.94
CA GLU A 34 4.20 -3.26 -6.11
C GLU A 34 4.33 -2.24 -4.98
N SER A 35 4.06 -0.96 -5.28
CA SER A 35 4.01 0.11 -4.29
C SER A 35 3.02 -0.21 -3.17
N LEU A 36 1.80 -0.66 -3.51
CA LEU A 36 0.77 -1.02 -2.55
C LEU A 36 1.23 -2.13 -1.60
N VAL A 37 1.88 -3.18 -2.13
CA VAL A 37 2.44 -4.27 -1.32
C VAL A 37 3.49 -3.73 -0.34
N CYS A 38 4.43 -2.92 -0.83
CA CYS A 38 5.45 -2.32 0.05
C CYS A 38 4.85 -1.37 1.09
N TYR A 39 3.82 -0.58 0.76
CA TYR A 39 3.14 0.25 1.76
C TYR A 39 2.52 -0.60 2.86
N GLN A 40 1.79 -1.66 2.52
CA GLN A 40 1.16 -2.57 3.49
C GLN A 40 2.20 -3.23 4.41
N GLU A 41 3.26 -3.80 3.84
CA GLU A 41 4.34 -4.44 4.60
C GLU A 41 5.06 -3.44 5.52
N GLY A 42 5.37 -2.25 4.99
CA GLY A 42 6.03 -1.18 5.73
C GLY A 42 5.19 -0.65 6.89
N ILE A 43 3.88 -0.47 6.67
CA ILE A 43 2.92 -0.06 7.70
C ILE A 43 2.81 -1.14 8.79
N ASP A 44 2.73 -2.42 8.42
CA ASP A 44 2.66 -3.53 9.38
C ASP A 44 3.90 -3.60 10.27
N LEU A 45 5.09 -3.38 9.71
CA LEU A 45 6.33 -3.28 10.49
C LEU A 45 6.31 -2.05 11.40
N LEU A 46 5.90 -0.90 10.89
CA LEU A 46 5.84 0.35 11.66
C LEU A 46 4.81 0.28 12.80
N LEU A 47 3.71 -0.46 12.64
CA LEU A 47 2.76 -0.78 13.71
C LEU A 47 3.40 -1.62 14.82
N ARG A 48 4.28 -2.57 14.48
CA ARG A 48 5.03 -3.34 15.48
C ARG A 48 6.04 -2.45 16.23
N VAL A 49 6.71 -1.55 15.51
CA VAL A 49 7.59 -0.52 16.09
C VAL A 49 6.79 0.36 17.06
N LEU A 50 5.63 0.86 16.66
CA LEU A 50 4.74 1.66 17.51
C LEU A 50 4.37 0.93 18.81
N LYS A 51 3.97 -0.35 18.71
CA LYS A 51 3.60 -1.17 19.88
C LYS A 51 4.77 -1.41 20.84
N ALA A 52 5.98 -1.54 20.31
CA ALA A 52 7.18 -1.77 21.11
C ALA A 52 7.83 -0.47 21.64
N THR A 53 7.47 0.69 21.08
CA THR A 53 7.98 1.99 21.49
C THR A 53 7.36 2.40 22.83
N LYS A 54 8.18 2.91 23.76
CA LYS A 54 7.71 3.44 25.07
C LYS A 54 7.60 4.96 25.09
N ASP A 55 8.47 5.64 24.34
CA ASP A 55 8.52 7.10 24.24
C ASP A 55 7.28 7.66 23.52
N GLU A 56 6.49 8.49 24.21
CA GLU A 56 5.22 9.00 23.69
C GLU A 56 5.38 9.96 22.51
N THR A 57 6.47 10.73 22.47
CA THR A 57 6.79 11.62 21.35
C THR A 57 7.05 10.80 20.08
N LYS A 58 7.85 9.72 20.18
CA LYS A 58 8.09 8.78 19.08
C LYS A 58 6.81 8.05 18.69
N LYS A 59 5.98 7.63 19.65
CA LYS A 59 4.68 7.01 19.33
C LYS A 59 3.78 7.97 18.54
N ALA A 60 3.71 9.25 18.92
CA ALA A 60 2.94 10.24 18.18
C ALA A 60 3.47 10.39 16.75
N HIS A 61 4.80 10.45 16.58
CA HIS A 61 5.43 10.47 15.27
C HIS A 61 5.07 9.25 14.41
N TYR A 62 5.16 8.03 14.96
CA TYR A 62 4.81 6.81 14.23
C TYR A 62 3.33 6.74 13.90
N ARG A 63 2.43 7.15 14.80
CA ARG A 63 0.99 7.21 14.50
C ARG A 63 0.69 8.13 13.31
N GLN A 64 1.30 9.32 13.28
CA GLN A 64 1.14 10.23 12.15
C GLN A 64 1.62 9.58 10.85
N LYS A 65 2.84 9.01 10.85
CA LYS A 65 3.39 8.37 9.66
C LYS A 65 2.56 7.19 9.17
N ILE A 66 2.07 6.34 10.08
CA ILE A 66 1.17 5.24 9.74
C ILE A 66 -0.10 5.79 9.06
N SER A 67 -0.71 6.85 9.61
CA SER A 67 -1.88 7.48 9.02
C SER A 67 -1.61 7.99 7.60
N ASP A 68 -0.53 8.74 7.41
CA ASP A 68 -0.14 9.29 6.11
C ASP A 68 0.06 8.17 5.06
N TYR A 69 0.75 7.09 5.45
CA TYR A 69 1.00 5.96 4.55
C TYR A 69 -0.25 5.12 4.27
N MET A 70 -1.15 4.96 5.24
CA MET A 70 -2.44 4.29 5.04
C MET A 70 -3.31 5.07 4.05
N GLU A 71 -3.41 6.39 4.19
CA GLU A 71 -4.16 7.24 3.25
C GLU A 71 -3.63 7.07 1.82
N ARG A 72 -2.30 7.06 1.64
CA ARG A 72 -1.71 6.84 0.31
C ARG A 72 -1.98 5.43 -0.22
N ALA A 73 -1.82 4.40 0.61
CA ALA A 73 -2.10 3.01 0.22
C ALA A 73 -3.56 2.81 -0.21
N GLU A 74 -4.51 3.42 0.50
CA GLU A 74 -5.93 3.39 0.13
C GLU A 74 -6.20 4.08 -1.21
N ALA A 75 -5.56 5.23 -1.46
CA ALA A 75 -5.68 5.94 -2.73
C ALA A 75 -5.16 5.07 -3.89
N ILE A 76 -4.00 4.42 -3.72
CA ILE A 76 -3.42 3.51 -4.71
C ILE A 76 -4.33 2.31 -4.96
N LYS A 77 -4.88 1.70 -3.91
CA LYS A 77 -5.80 0.56 -4.04
C LYS A 77 -7.03 0.94 -4.87
N LYS A 78 -7.66 2.09 -4.57
CA LYS A 78 -8.81 2.60 -5.35
C LYS A 78 -8.46 2.84 -6.82
N HIS A 79 -7.26 3.37 -7.09
CA HIS A 79 -6.79 3.57 -8.45
C HIS A 79 -6.65 2.25 -9.22
N ILE A 80 -6.02 1.24 -8.63
CA ILE A 80 -5.87 -0.09 -9.24
C ILE A 80 -7.24 -0.74 -9.52
N GLU A 81 -8.18 -0.65 -8.57
CA GLU A 81 -9.53 -1.19 -8.73
C GLU A 81 -10.27 -0.49 -9.89
N LYS A 82 -10.18 0.83 -9.96
CA LYS A 82 -10.77 1.63 -11.05
C LYS A 82 -10.19 1.26 -12.42
N GLU A 83 -8.87 1.21 -12.57
CA GLU A 83 -8.24 0.83 -13.85
C GLU A 83 -8.64 -0.58 -14.29
N ARG A 84 -8.78 -1.51 -13.34
CA ARG A 84 -9.22 -2.88 -13.61
C ARG A 84 -10.68 -2.92 -14.07
N GLU A 85 -11.56 -2.13 -13.48
CA GLU A 85 -12.96 -2.04 -13.88
C GLU A 85 -13.13 -1.39 -15.26
N GLU A 86 -12.43 -0.28 -15.51
CA GLU A 86 -12.44 0.41 -16.80
C GLU A 86 -11.98 -0.53 -17.94
N ARG A 87 -10.90 -1.30 -17.71
CA ARG A 87 -10.45 -2.33 -18.66
C ARG A 87 -11.53 -3.39 -18.90
N ARG A 88 -12.18 -3.90 -17.85
CA ARG A 88 -13.25 -4.90 -17.98
C ARG A 88 -14.42 -4.38 -18.83
N LEU A 89 -14.83 -3.12 -18.61
CA LEU A 89 -15.91 -2.49 -19.38
C LEU A 89 -15.53 -2.25 -20.83
N GLN A 90 -14.26 -1.95 -21.12
CA GLN A 90 -13.75 -1.79 -22.48
C GLN A 90 -13.77 -3.14 -23.23
N ASN A 91 -13.24 -4.20 -22.63
CA ASN A 91 -13.23 -5.53 -23.22
C ASN A 91 -14.66 -6.09 -23.45
N GLY A 92 -15.62 -5.81 -22.56
CA GLY A 92 -17.01 -6.25 -22.72
C GLY A 92 -17.80 -5.50 -23.80
N LYS A 93 -17.33 -4.34 -24.27
CA LYS A 93 -17.95 -3.58 -25.38
C LYS A 93 -17.52 -4.09 -26.75
N GLU A 94 -16.33 -4.68 -26.87
CA GLU A 94 -15.85 -5.26 -28.13
C GLU A 94 -16.57 -6.57 -28.49
N GLU A 95 -17.05 -7.34 -27.50
CA GLU A 95 -17.81 -8.59 -27.75
C GLU A 95 -19.24 -8.38 -28.27
N ASN A 96 -19.78 -7.15 -28.29
CA ASN A 96 -21.15 -6.88 -28.74
C ASN A 96 -21.23 -6.21 -30.13
N LEU A 97 -20.09 -5.90 -30.77
CA LEU A 97 -20.06 -5.15 -32.03
C LEU A 97 -19.76 -6.04 -33.26
N GLY A 98 -20.18 -7.30 -33.22
CA GLY A 98 -19.77 -8.31 -34.18
C GLY A 98 -20.86 -9.27 -34.65
N GLU A 99 -22.10 -8.83 -34.91
CA GLU A 99 -22.98 -9.49 -35.89
C GLU A 99 -23.93 -8.47 -36.57
N PRO A 100 -23.57 -7.91 -37.75
CA PRO A 100 -24.58 -7.47 -38.70
C PRO A 100 -25.21 -8.72 -39.32
N GLY A 101 -26.51 -8.89 -39.05
CA GLY A 101 -27.32 -9.95 -39.64
C GLY A 101 -27.10 -10.06 -41.14
N HIS A 102 -26.77 -11.26 -41.61
CA HIS A 102 -26.88 -11.57 -43.02
C HIS A 102 -28.36 -11.62 -43.39
N ALA A 103 -28.78 -10.57 -44.09
CA ALA A 103 -30.01 -10.53 -44.86
C ALA A 103 -29.91 -11.49 -46.05
N LEU A 104 -30.89 -12.40 -46.16
CA LEU A 104 -31.76 -12.72 -47.31
C LEU A 104 -32.25 -14.17 -47.22
#